data_AF-A0A9D1GWC3-F1
#
_entry.id   AF-A0A9D1GWC3-F1
#
_cell.length_a   1.000
_cell.length_b   1.000
_cell.length_c   1.000
_cell.angle_alpha   90.00
_cell.angle_beta   90.00
_cell.angle_gamma   90.00
#
_symmetry.space_group_name_H-M   'P 1'
#
loop_
_entity.id
_entity.type
_entity.pdbx_description
1 polymer ?
#
loop_
_entity_poly.entity_id
_entity_poly.type
_entity_poly.pdbx_seq_one_letter_code
_entity_poly.pdbx_strand_id
1 'polypeptide(L)' 'MRESFPQTNGQVTVPALNGTATVMRDEYGIPHIYADTPEDLFAAQGFVQ' A
#
# COMPACT_ATOMS: atom_id res chain seq x y z
N MET A 1 -8.70 -20.52 -16.24
CA MET A 1 -7.56 -19.94 -15.50
C MET A 1 -8.14 -19.06 -14.40
N ARG A 2 -7.76 -19.23 -13.13
CA ARG A 2 -8.13 -18.26 -12.08
C ARG A 2 -7.08 -17.16 -12.19
N GLU A 3 -7.42 -16.06 -12.84
CA GLU A 3 -6.53 -14.91 -12.87
C GLU A 3 -6.49 -14.36 -11.43
N SER A 4 -5.46 -14.77 -10.68
CA SER A 4 -5.06 -14.14 -9.43
C SER A 4 -4.50 -12.77 -9.77
N PHE A 5 -5.35 -11.85 -10.22
CA PHE A 5 -4.98 -10.46 -10.21
C PHE A 5 -4.77 -10.09 -8.75
N PRO A 6 -3.60 -9.55 -8.37
CA PRO A 6 -3.41 -9.05 -7.02
C PRO A 6 -4.54 -8.07 -6.73
N GLN A 7 -5.16 -8.19 -5.55
CA GLN A 7 -6.17 -7.21 -5.12
C GLN A 7 -5.45 -5.87 -4.93
N THR A 8 -5.44 -5.04 -5.97
CA THR A 8 -4.83 -3.70 -5.95
C THR A 8 -5.72 -2.66 -5.29
N ASN A 9 -6.98 -3.01 -5.05
CA ASN A 9 -8.00 -2.14 -4.48
C ASN A 9 -8.51 -2.81 -3.21
N GLY A 10 -8.29 -2.14 -2.08
CA GLY A 10 -8.67 -2.64 -0.76
C GLY A 10 -8.12 -1.73 0.32
N GLN A 11 -8.73 -1.80 1.49
CA GLN A 11 -8.23 -1.12 2.68
C GLN A 11 -7.63 -2.21 3.56
N VAL A 12 -6.32 -2.14 3.82
CA VAL A 12 -5.63 -3.09 4.69
C VAL A 12 -5.18 -2.35 5.94
N THR A 13 -5.65 -2.80 7.09
CA THR A 13 -5.18 -2.30 8.38
C THR A 13 -3.85 -2.96 8.70
N VAL A 14 -2.77 -2.19 8.65
CA VAL A 14 -1.44 -2.65 9.06
C VAL A 14 -1.22 -2.23 10.51
N PRO A 15 -1.08 -3.17 11.46
CA PRO A 15 -0.92 -2.86 12.89
C PRO A 15 0.33 -2.02 13.22
N ALA A 16 1.29 -1.96 12.30
CA ALA A 16 2.52 -1.19 12.43
C ALA A 16 2.38 0.29 12.02
N LEU A 17 1.20 0.71 11.54
CA LEU A 17 0.94 2.11 11.24
C LEU A 17 0.52 2.85 12.52
N ASN A 18 1.27 3.89 12.88
CA ASN A 18 0.86 4.86 13.90
C ASN A 18 -0.20 5.82 13.34
N GLY A 19 -0.16 6.08 12.02
CA GLY A 19 -1.07 6.97 11.30
C GLY A 19 -1.80 6.29 10.14
N THR A 20 -2.18 7.09 9.13
CA THR A 20 -2.79 6.55 7.91
C THR A 20 -1.75 6.51 6.78
N ALA A 21 -1.66 5.38 6.09
CA ALA A 21 -0.90 5.26 4.85
C ALA A 21 -1.84 4.87 3.70
N THR A 22 -1.74 5.60 2.59
CA THR A 22 -2.53 5.38 1.37
C THR A 22 -1.59 4.96 0.25
N VAL A 23 -1.87 3.80 -0.35
CA VAL A 23 -1.15 3.29 -1.51
C VAL A 23 -2.03 3.45 -2.74
N MET A 24 -1.54 4.15 -3.75
CA MET A 24 -2.22 4.34 -5.03
C MET A 24 -1.31 3.84 -6.14
N ARG A 25 -1.85 3.11 -7.12
CA ARG A 25 -1.11 2.77 -8.34
C ARG A 25 -1.55 3.68 -9.47
N ASP A 26 -0.59 4.20 -10.23
CA ASP A 26 -0.88 4.96 -11.44
C ASP A 26 -1.32 4.04 -12.59
N GLU A 27 -1.61 4.63 -13.76
CA GLU A 27 -2.02 3.91 -14.96
C GLU A 27 -0.94 2.91 -15.49
N TYR A 28 0.31 3.11 -15.10
CA TYR A 28 1.45 2.24 -15.44
C TYR A 28 1.72 1.17 -14.36
N GLY A 29 0.91 1.15 -13.29
CA GLY A 29 1.04 0.19 -12.19
C GLY A 29 2.10 0.57 -11.15
N ILE A 30 2.66 1.79 -11.21
CA ILE A 30 3.68 2.25 -10.27
C ILE A 30 3.01 2.63 -8.94
N PRO A 31 3.42 2.02 -7.81
CA PRO A 31 2.84 2.34 -6.51
C PRO A 31 3.42 3.65 -5.94
N HIS A 32 2.52 4.55 -5.58
CA HIS A 32 2.78 5.80 -4.86
C HIS A 32 2.23 5.65 -3.44
N ILE A 33 3.08 5.87 -2.45
CA ILE A 33 2.74 5.71 -1.03
C ILE A 33 2.73 7.08 -0.37
N TYR A 34 1.60 7.45 0.20
CA TYR A 34 1.42 8.66 0.99
C TYR A 34 1.21 8.25 2.45
N ALA A 35 2.01 8.80 3.35
CA ALA A 35 1.93 8.49 4.77
C ALA A 35 2.14 9.77 5.59
N ASP A 36 1.48 9.84 6.75
CA ASP A 36 1.60 10.98 7.66
C ASP A 36 2.99 11.06 8.32
N THR A 37 3.63 9.91 8.53
CA THR A 37 4.97 9.83 9.14
C THR A 37 5.93 8.98 8.29
N PRO A 38 7.25 9.19 8.42
CA PRO A 38 8.25 8.35 7.77
C PRO A 38 8.14 6.88 8.19
N GLU A 39 7.79 6.62 9.45
CA GLU A 39 7.63 5.28 10.04
C GLU A 39 6.52 4.50 9.32
N ASP A 40 5.39 5.17 9.09
CA ASP A 40 4.25 4.65 8.36
C ASP A 40 4.60 4.37 6.88
N LEU A 41 5.45 5.21 6.30
CA LEU A 41 5.94 5.06 4.93
C LEU A 41 6.78 3.78 4.78
N PHE A 42 7.68 3.50 5.72
CA PHE A 42 8.46 2.25 5.74
C PHE A 42 7.57 1.02 5.94
N ALA A 43 6.59 1.09 6.85
CA ALA A 43 5.66 -0.01 7.09
C ALA A 43 4.79 -0.31 5.87
N ALA A 44 4.27 0.72 5.20
CA ALA A 44 3.50 0.59 3.99
C ALA A 44 4.33 0.07 2.81
N GLN A 45 5.59 0.52 2.66
CA GLN A 45 6.44 0.06 1.57
C GLN A 45 6.80 -1.43 1.70
N GLY A 46 7.05 -1.93 2.92
CA GLY A 46 7.27 -3.36 3.17
C GLY A 46 6.04 -4.24 2.91
N PHE A 47 4.83 -3.67 2.88
CA PHE A 47 3.59 -4.37 2.58
C PHE A 47 3.28 -4.45 1.06
N VAL A 48 3.88 -3.58 0.25
CA VAL A 48 3.61 -3.44 -1.21
C VAL A 48 4.52 -4.33 -2.08
N GLN A 49 5.16 -5.36 -1.50
CA GLN A 49 6.02 -6.31 -2.23
C GLN A 49 5.23 -7.40 -2.99
#